data_AF-A0A8J5I6M3-F1
#
_entry.id   AF-A0A8J5I6M3-F1
#
_cell.length_a   1.000
_cell.length_b   1.000
_cell.length_c   1.000
_cell.angle_alpha   90.00
_cell.angle_beta   90.00
_cell.angle_gamma   90.00
#
_symmetry.space_group_name_H-M   'P 1'
#
loop_
_entity.id
_entity.type
_entity.pdbx_description
1 polymer ?
#
loop_
_entity_poly.entity_id
_entity_poly.type
_entity_poly.pdbx_seq_one_letter_code
_entity_poly.pdbx_strand_id
1 'polypeptide(L)'
;MSPPNNLRLALLTEEDDIRRAVALEAASYPADEAATESGIRFRQKNAGPFFWVAYLPKDDQESETLVGFVNGTLAAKDELDDESMGHHDPHGSLLCIHSVVVDQAFRRQGLATQMLKRYVDVILDSQPQVKRIMLISKANLVGFYVNCGFSVTRLSPVVHGHDPWLELSLDCEKSRLPPLIQVDAFSGEPFQGNPAAVVLLSPAAYHKDGASEWMQRVAIENNLSETAYVSLRERTAQTPNDVVEYDLRWFTPGMEVKLCGHATLSTAFALYDTGRVTTSQTLHFHTLSGVLVCRFEVQTETHKVLVLMDFPEQPTEPAGSTVVTNELASALGIQSNAIVDVKRATTDLLVRVTPEAFPTLKPDFVRLAKYDVRGVGVTAEALTDTVDIQSRFFAPRGGVNEDPVTGSAHCAFGPYWAPMLKKTTIKAQQFTPIRGGYITLDLVVAGPGRVLLKGEGIIVLRGQLSSSP
;
A
#
# COMPACT_ATOMS: atom_id res chain seq x y z
N MET A 1 10.88 21.53 -1.83
CA MET A 1 11.89 20.52 -1.44
C MET A 1 11.14 19.40 -0.74
N SER A 2 11.31 18.17 -1.19
CA SER A 2 10.79 17.02 -0.45
C SER A 2 11.39 17.05 0.96
N PRO A 3 10.60 16.86 2.01
CA PRO A 3 11.12 16.84 3.38
C PRO A 3 12.21 15.76 3.50
N PRO A 4 13.23 15.95 4.35
CA PRO A 4 14.26 14.95 4.58
C PRO A 4 13.61 13.66 5.11
N ASN A 5 13.64 12.59 4.32
CA ASN A 5 13.03 11.28 4.64
C ASN A 5 13.75 10.50 5.76
N ASN A 6 14.64 11.18 6.51
CA ASN A 6 15.56 10.58 7.49
C ASN A 6 15.29 11.08 8.92
N LEU A 7 14.09 11.61 9.19
CA LEU A 7 13.68 11.93 10.55
C LEU A 7 13.78 10.67 11.43
N ARG A 8 14.36 10.75 12.63
CA ARG A 8 14.30 9.68 13.63
C ARG A 8 13.51 10.16 14.84
N LEU A 9 12.58 9.36 15.35
CA LEU A 9 11.88 9.64 16.59
C LEU A 9 12.43 8.76 17.70
N ALA A 10 12.62 9.31 18.90
CA ALA A 10 12.97 8.57 20.10
C ALA A 10 12.35 9.18 21.36
N LEU A 11 12.33 8.43 22.45
CA LEU A 11 11.96 8.96 23.76
C LEU A 11 13.03 9.94 24.27
N LEU A 12 12.61 10.97 25.00
CA LEU A 12 13.53 11.93 25.61
C LEU A 12 14.17 11.33 26.89
N THR A 13 15.41 10.85 26.79
CA THR A 13 16.14 10.23 27.91
C THR A 13 17.37 11.01 28.38
N GLU A 14 18.09 11.68 27.47
CA GLU A 14 19.38 12.30 27.75
C GLU A 14 19.24 13.71 28.32
N GLU A 15 20.08 14.06 29.31
CA GLU A 15 20.03 15.37 29.99
C GLU A 15 20.33 16.55 29.06
N ASP A 16 21.23 16.38 28.10
CA ASP A 16 21.52 17.43 27.11
C ASP A 16 20.34 17.66 26.16
N ASP A 17 19.60 16.61 25.81
CA ASP A 17 18.38 16.73 25.00
C ASP A 17 17.24 17.36 25.80
N ILE A 18 17.16 17.12 27.12
CA ILE A 18 16.19 17.80 28.00
C ILE A 18 16.45 19.31 27.98
N ARG A 19 17.71 19.72 28.16
CA ARG A 19 18.09 21.14 28.09
C ARG A 19 17.78 21.75 26.73
N ARG A 20 18.02 20.99 25.65
CA ARG A 20 17.67 21.43 24.29
C ARG A 20 16.16 21.59 24.11
N ALA A 21 15.36 20.65 24.59
CA ALA A 21 13.90 20.73 24.51
C ALA A 21 13.35 21.95 25.27
N VAL A 22 13.88 22.25 26.46
CA VAL A 22 13.54 23.46 27.23
C VAL A 22 13.85 24.74 26.43
N ALA A 23 15.03 24.81 25.80
CA ALA A 23 15.40 25.96 24.98
C ALA A 23 14.48 26.11 23.75
N LEU A 24 14.11 24.99 23.11
CA LEU A 24 13.20 24.97 21.97
C LEU A 24 11.77 25.39 22.34
N GLU A 25 11.27 24.97 23.50
CA GLU A 25 9.96 25.37 24.04
C GLU A 25 9.91 26.89 24.24
N ALA A 26 10.88 27.43 24.99
CA ALA A 26 10.96 28.85 25.31
C ALA A 26 11.12 29.74 24.05
N ALA A 27 11.74 29.22 22.99
CA ALA A 27 11.85 29.92 21.71
C ALA A 27 10.59 29.80 20.83
N SER A 28 9.68 28.88 21.13
CA SER A 28 8.52 28.57 20.28
C SER A 28 7.21 29.19 20.74
N TYR A 29 7.09 29.48 22.04
CA TYR A 29 5.89 30.04 22.66
C TYR A 29 6.20 31.35 23.39
N PRO A 30 5.23 32.28 23.50
CA PRO A 30 5.29 33.40 24.43
C PRO A 30 5.57 32.94 25.87
N ALA A 31 6.19 33.79 26.69
CA ALA A 31 6.65 33.42 28.04
C ALA A 31 5.50 32.99 28.99
N ASP A 32 4.28 33.45 28.76
CA ASP A 32 3.05 33.09 29.49
C ASP A 32 2.37 31.81 28.95
N GLU A 33 2.76 31.35 27.76
CA GLU A 33 2.26 30.12 27.12
C GLU A 33 3.28 28.96 27.18
N ALA A 34 4.58 29.26 27.27
CA ALA A 34 5.66 28.26 27.25
C ALA A 34 5.70 27.40 28.53
N ALA A 35 5.94 26.10 28.38
CA ALA A 35 6.19 25.25 29.54
C ALA A 35 7.50 25.63 30.25
N THR A 36 7.47 25.66 31.58
CA THR A 36 8.67 25.87 32.40
C THR A 36 9.62 24.67 32.31
N GLU A 37 10.91 24.87 32.64
CA GLU A 37 11.85 23.75 32.75
C GLU A 37 11.35 22.66 33.71
N SER A 38 10.77 23.04 34.85
CA SER A 38 10.17 22.10 35.79
C SER A 38 9.01 21.32 35.18
N GLY A 39 8.20 21.95 34.32
CA GLY A 39 7.12 21.29 33.57
C GLY A 39 7.65 20.28 32.56
N ILE A 40 8.66 20.66 31.77
CA ILE A 40 9.31 19.74 30.81
C ILE A 40 9.90 18.54 31.53
N ARG A 41 10.64 18.75 32.63
CA ARG A 41 11.22 17.68 33.45
C ARG A 41 10.16 16.81 34.11
N PHE A 42 9.06 17.40 34.58
CA PHE A 42 7.93 16.66 35.12
C PHE A 42 7.34 15.70 34.08
N ARG A 43 7.06 16.20 32.86
CA ARG A 43 6.49 15.38 31.78
C ARG A 43 7.45 14.30 31.33
N GLN A 44 8.74 14.61 31.18
CA GLN A 44 9.76 13.62 30.83
C GLN A 44 9.84 12.50 31.88
N LYS A 45 9.82 12.84 33.17
CA LYS A 45 9.93 11.87 34.26
C LYS A 45 8.67 11.03 34.45
N ASN A 46 7.50 11.65 34.41
CA ASN A 46 6.24 11.00 34.79
C ASN A 46 5.44 10.49 33.59
N ALA A 47 5.53 11.17 32.44
CA ALA A 47 4.81 10.84 31.20
C ALA A 47 5.79 10.52 30.04
N GLY A 48 6.97 9.98 30.37
CA GLY A 48 8.04 9.68 29.42
C GLY A 48 7.60 8.96 28.13
N PRO A 49 6.74 7.91 28.18
CA PRO A 49 6.23 7.24 26.98
C PRO A 49 5.51 8.15 25.96
N PHE A 50 5.08 9.33 26.40
CA PHE A 50 4.37 10.34 25.60
C PHE A 50 5.26 11.53 25.21
N PHE A 51 6.55 11.52 25.57
CA PHE A 51 7.52 12.56 25.26
C PHE A 51 8.54 12.05 24.24
N TRP A 52 8.35 12.45 22.98
CA TRP A 52 9.19 12.05 21.87
C TRP A 52 9.93 13.24 21.26
N VAL A 53 11.20 13.03 20.96
CA VAL A 53 12.09 13.98 20.31
C VAL A 53 12.40 13.50 18.89
N ALA A 54 12.64 14.46 18.01
CA ALA A 54 12.89 14.23 16.60
C ALA A 54 14.31 14.66 16.24
N TYR A 55 15.03 13.76 15.57
CA TYR A 55 16.40 13.97 15.14
C TYR A 55 16.53 13.99 13.61
N LEU A 56 17.46 14.79 13.13
CA LEU A 56 17.97 14.71 11.76
C LEU A 56 19.46 14.37 11.78
N PRO A 57 19.95 13.53 10.84
CA PRO A 57 21.37 13.26 10.70
C PRO A 57 22.10 14.55 10.30
N LYS A 58 23.32 14.74 10.83
CA LYS A 58 24.23 15.80 10.39
C LYS A 58 24.96 15.38 9.11
N ASP A 59 25.67 16.35 8.50
CA ASP A 59 26.43 16.15 7.26
C ASP A 59 27.50 15.05 7.37
N ASP A 60 27.95 14.73 8.59
CA ASP A 60 28.90 13.64 8.88
C ASP A 60 28.25 12.24 8.86
N GLN A 61 26.91 12.15 8.84
CA GLN A 61 26.09 10.93 8.98
C GLN A 61 26.38 10.06 10.22
N GLU A 62 27.27 10.50 11.11
CA GLU A 62 27.62 9.79 12.35
C GLU A 62 26.98 10.44 13.58
N SER A 63 26.60 11.71 13.49
CA SER A 63 25.92 12.43 14.57
C SER A 63 24.55 12.96 14.16
N GLU A 64 23.69 13.13 15.16
CA GLU A 64 22.33 13.60 14.98
C GLU A 64 22.11 14.95 15.67
N THR A 65 21.13 15.71 15.21
CA THR A 65 20.69 16.97 15.84
C THR A 65 19.22 16.84 16.24
N LEU A 66 18.89 17.16 17.50
CA LEU A 66 17.51 17.31 17.94
C LEU A 66 16.90 18.56 17.32
N VAL A 67 15.88 18.37 16.48
CA VAL A 67 15.24 19.42 15.68
C VAL A 67 13.78 19.70 16.06
N GLY A 68 13.20 18.89 16.93
CA GLY A 68 11.85 19.10 17.44
C GLY A 68 11.43 18.07 18.48
N PHE A 69 10.23 18.24 19.04
CA PHE A 69 9.62 17.29 19.96
C PHE A 69 8.09 17.39 19.99
N VAL A 70 7.46 16.33 20.48
CA VAL A 70 6.05 16.28 20.88
C VAL A 70 5.98 15.73 22.30
N ASN A 71 5.23 16.37 23.18
CA ASN A 71 4.99 15.84 24.54
C ASN A 71 3.53 15.94 24.94
N GLY A 72 3.12 15.04 25.83
CA GLY A 72 1.76 14.99 26.36
C GLY A 72 1.69 14.36 27.74
N THR A 73 0.52 14.44 28.37
CA THR A 73 0.18 13.67 29.57
C THR A 73 -1.15 12.96 29.36
N LEU A 74 -1.30 11.82 30.03
CA LEU A 74 -2.59 11.15 30.13
C LEU A 74 -3.51 11.78 31.19
N ALA A 75 -4.80 11.79 30.90
CA ALA A 75 -5.89 12.17 31.79
C ALA A 75 -6.99 11.09 31.83
N ALA A 76 -7.63 10.93 32.98
CA ALA A 76 -8.76 10.01 33.16
C ALA A 76 -10.08 10.55 32.60
N LYS A 77 -10.26 11.88 32.60
CA LYS A 77 -11.44 12.53 32.04
C LYS A 77 -11.30 12.65 30.52
N ASP A 78 -12.42 12.60 29.80
CA ASP A 78 -12.48 12.72 28.34
C ASP A 78 -12.55 14.18 27.84
N GLU A 79 -12.24 15.16 28.69
CA GLU A 79 -12.29 16.59 28.39
C GLU A 79 -10.96 17.28 28.71
N LEU A 80 -10.65 18.34 27.94
CA LEU A 80 -9.54 19.25 28.22
C LEU A 80 -10.01 20.33 29.21
N ASP A 81 -9.60 20.20 30.46
CA ASP A 81 -9.71 21.19 31.53
C ASP A 81 -8.33 21.47 32.18
N ASP A 82 -8.24 22.48 33.04
CA ASP A 82 -6.98 22.87 33.71
C ASP A 82 -6.36 21.70 34.52
N GLU A 83 -7.19 20.78 35.04
CA GLU A 83 -6.75 19.61 35.80
C GLU A 83 -6.09 18.57 34.88
N SER A 84 -6.76 18.25 33.76
CA SER A 84 -6.24 17.35 32.72
C SER A 84 -4.95 17.87 32.09
N MET A 85 -4.75 19.18 32.09
CA MET A 85 -3.57 19.82 31.54
C MET A 85 -2.38 19.90 32.53
N GLY A 86 -2.66 19.79 33.83
CA GLY A 86 -1.67 19.95 34.90
C GLY A 86 -1.15 18.64 35.52
N HIS A 87 -1.81 17.51 35.27
CA HIS A 87 -1.49 16.22 35.90
C HIS A 87 -1.22 15.10 34.87
N HIS A 88 -0.56 14.03 35.33
CA HIS A 88 -0.40 12.80 34.57
C HIS A 88 -1.04 11.65 35.32
N ASP A 89 -2.05 11.04 34.73
CA ASP A 89 -2.66 9.79 35.21
C ASP A 89 -2.18 8.61 34.36
N PRO A 90 -1.32 7.71 34.87
CA PRO A 90 -0.84 6.54 34.13
C PRO A 90 -1.92 5.58 33.63
N HIS A 91 -3.14 5.66 34.17
CA HIS A 91 -4.29 4.85 33.80
C HIS A 91 -5.30 5.59 32.92
N GLY A 92 -5.02 6.84 32.56
CA GLY A 92 -5.87 7.66 31.70
C GLY A 92 -5.99 7.14 30.27
N SER A 93 -7.14 7.38 29.64
CA SER A 93 -7.41 7.01 28.24
C SER A 93 -7.34 8.19 27.26
N LEU A 94 -7.28 9.42 27.77
CA LEU A 94 -7.12 10.64 26.98
C LEU A 94 -5.65 11.08 27.01
N LEU A 95 -5.01 11.23 25.86
CA LEU A 95 -3.69 11.85 25.73
C LEU A 95 -3.85 13.34 25.39
N CYS A 96 -3.46 14.21 26.31
CA CYS A 96 -3.41 15.66 26.12
C CYS A 96 -2.02 16.04 25.59
N ILE A 97 -1.92 16.44 24.32
CA ILE A 97 -0.66 16.99 23.77
C ILE A 97 -0.51 18.43 24.24
N HIS A 98 0.62 18.72 24.87
CA HIS A 98 0.93 20.04 25.41
C HIS A 98 1.75 20.90 24.46
N SER A 99 2.73 20.30 23.79
CA SER A 99 3.62 21.03 22.89
C SER A 99 3.95 20.20 21.66
N VAL A 100 3.95 20.87 20.50
CA VAL A 100 4.45 20.35 19.22
C VAL A 100 5.45 21.38 18.69
N VAL A 101 6.73 21.10 18.87
CA VAL A 101 7.79 22.08 18.67
C VAL A 101 8.74 21.64 17.57
N VAL A 102 9.00 22.55 16.65
CA VAL A 102 10.07 22.41 15.66
C VAL A 102 10.96 23.64 15.73
N ASP A 103 12.26 23.39 15.76
CA ASP A 103 13.30 24.41 15.69
C ASP A 103 13.07 25.35 14.50
N GLN A 104 13.19 26.66 14.75
CA GLN A 104 12.94 27.70 13.77
C GLN A 104 13.72 27.50 12.46
N ALA A 105 14.95 26.97 12.53
CA ALA A 105 15.78 26.70 11.35
C ALA A 105 15.17 25.64 10.41
N PHE A 106 14.28 24.78 10.92
CA PHE A 106 13.69 23.64 10.20
C PHE A 106 12.19 23.81 9.93
N ARG A 107 11.61 24.96 10.28
CA ARG A 107 10.19 25.25 10.03
C ARG A 107 9.90 25.42 8.54
N ARG A 108 8.64 25.20 8.17
CA ARG A 108 8.12 25.32 6.78
C ARG A 108 8.74 24.35 5.77
N GLN A 109 9.40 23.29 6.25
CA GLN A 109 9.97 22.22 5.43
C GLN A 109 9.16 20.91 5.52
N GLY A 110 7.96 20.94 6.10
CA GLY A 110 7.11 19.75 6.31
C GLY A 110 7.46 18.90 7.53
N LEU A 111 8.54 19.23 8.24
CA LEU A 111 9.06 18.45 9.37
C LEU A 111 8.05 18.26 10.52
N ALA A 112 7.31 19.30 10.88
CA ALA A 112 6.28 19.22 11.93
C ALA A 112 5.20 18.20 11.59
N THR A 113 4.78 18.13 10.32
CA THR A 113 3.74 17.20 9.85
C THR A 113 4.25 15.78 9.91
N GLN A 114 5.49 15.54 9.47
CA GLN A 114 6.11 14.22 9.56
C GLN A 114 6.27 13.76 11.00
N MET A 115 6.78 14.65 11.87
CA MET A 115 6.98 14.38 13.28
C MET A 115 5.66 14.03 13.97
N LEU A 116 4.60 14.84 13.80
CA LEU A 116 3.33 14.61 14.46
C LEU A 116 2.61 13.35 13.95
N LYS A 117 2.62 13.10 12.63
CA LYS A 117 2.05 11.86 12.07
C LYS A 117 2.73 10.62 12.65
N ARG A 118 4.06 10.60 12.65
CA ARG A 118 4.82 9.48 13.22
C ARG A 118 4.66 9.34 14.72
N TYR A 119 4.54 10.45 15.46
CA TYR A 119 4.18 10.42 16.87
C TYR A 119 2.83 9.74 17.08
N VAL A 120 1.80 10.14 16.32
CA VAL A 120 0.48 9.52 16.39
C VAL A 120 0.57 8.03 16.07
N ASP A 121 1.25 7.63 14.99
CA ASP A 121 1.42 6.21 14.63
C ASP A 121 2.04 5.40 15.79
N VAL A 122 3.09 5.94 16.43
CA VAL A 122 3.72 5.33 17.59
C VAL A 122 2.77 5.21 18.78
N ILE A 123 1.93 6.21 19.05
CA ILE A 123 0.92 6.14 20.11
C ILE A 123 -0.15 5.10 19.79
N LEU A 124 -0.61 5.03 18.53
CA LEU A 124 -1.60 4.05 18.10
C LEU A 124 -1.09 2.61 18.28
N ASP A 125 0.18 2.36 17.95
CA ASP A 125 0.80 1.04 18.02
C ASP A 125 1.24 0.66 19.45
N SER A 126 1.82 1.58 20.22
CA SER A 126 2.45 1.25 21.51
C SER A 126 1.58 1.52 22.74
N GLN A 127 0.50 2.30 22.62
CA GLN A 127 -0.32 2.75 23.75
C GLN A 127 -1.80 2.37 23.56
N PRO A 128 -2.19 1.09 23.66
CA PRO A 128 -3.55 0.64 23.40
C PRO A 128 -4.60 1.24 24.36
N GLN A 129 -4.18 1.69 25.55
CA GLN A 129 -5.07 2.36 26.51
C GLN A 129 -5.53 3.74 26.05
N VAL A 130 -4.78 4.40 25.15
CA VAL A 130 -5.13 5.72 24.64
C VAL A 130 -6.25 5.56 23.62
N LYS A 131 -7.44 6.07 23.96
CA LYS A 131 -8.63 6.05 23.09
C LYS A 131 -8.77 7.32 22.28
N ARG A 132 -8.25 8.43 22.80
CA ARG A 132 -8.33 9.75 22.16
C ARG A 132 -7.06 10.55 22.42
N ILE A 133 -6.65 11.34 21.43
CA ILE A 133 -5.64 12.39 21.59
C ILE A 133 -6.34 13.72 21.45
N MET A 134 -6.08 14.67 22.35
CA MET A 134 -6.58 16.03 22.25
C MET A 134 -5.46 17.06 22.40
N LEU A 135 -5.68 18.21 21.78
CA LEU A 135 -4.84 19.39 21.92
C LEU A 135 -5.66 20.65 21.69
N ILE A 136 -5.11 21.78 22.11
CA ILE A 136 -5.61 23.09 21.77
C ILE A 136 -4.71 23.74 20.70
N SER A 137 -5.32 24.51 19.80
CA SER A 137 -4.60 25.19 18.74
C SER A 137 -5.13 26.59 18.46
N LYS A 138 -4.23 27.52 18.12
CA LYS A 138 -4.59 28.80 17.52
C LYS A 138 -5.17 28.58 16.12
N ALA A 139 -6.13 29.41 15.72
CA ALA A 139 -6.89 29.23 14.48
C ALA A 139 -6.01 29.08 13.22
N ASN A 140 -4.87 29.77 13.16
CA ASN A 140 -3.93 29.71 12.03
C ASN A 140 -3.17 28.36 11.91
N LEU A 141 -3.18 27.53 12.95
CA LEU A 141 -2.52 26.21 12.97
C LEU A 141 -3.51 25.04 12.83
N VAL A 142 -4.82 25.28 12.83
CA VAL A 142 -5.85 24.23 12.68
C VAL A 142 -5.63 23.40 11.42
N GLY A 143 -5.37 24.04 10.27
CA GLY A 143 -5.14 23.33 9.02
C GLY A 143 -3.95 22.35 9.08
N PHE A 144 -2.92 22.68 9.87
CA PHE A 144 -1.79 21.79 10.10
C PHE A 144 -2.20 20.52 10.87
N TYR A 145 -2.97 20.67 11.95
CA TYR A 145 -3.43 19.55 12.76
C TYR A 145 -4.48 18.68 12.03
N VAL A 146 -5.38 19.31 11.28
CA VAL A 146 -6.34 18.58 10.42
C VAL A 146 -5.62 17.72 9.39
N ASN A 147 -4.55 18.24 8.78
CA ASN A 147 -3.70 17.45 7.88
C ASN A 147 -2.95 16.29 8.58
N CYS A 148 -2.88 16.30 9.91
CA CYS A 148 -2.33 15.21 10.73
C CYS A 148 -3.40 14.25 11.28
N GLY A 149 -4.66 14.39 10.86
CA GLY A 149 -5.76 13.47 11.23
C GLY A 149 -6.64 13.96 12.38
N PHE A 150 -6.41 15.16 12.91
CA PHE A 150 -7.25 15.74 13.94
C PHE A 150 -8.53 16.36 13.37
N SER A 151 -9.58 16.44 14.17
CA SER A 151 -10.82 17.16 13.85
C SER A 151 -11.08 18.24 14.90
N VAL A 152 -11.54 19.41 14.45
CA VAL A 152 -11.95 20.50 15.37
C VAL A 152 -13.22 20.09 16.10
N THR A 153 -13.23 20.19 17.43
CA THR A 153 -14.39 19.85 18.25
C THR A 153 -15.20 21.08 18.62
N ARG A 154 -14.58 22.05 19.29
CA ARG A 154 -15.21 23.27 19.82
C ARG A 154 -14.19 24.39 20.07
N LEU A 155 -14.69 25.56 20.46
CA LEU A 155 -13.88 26.60 21.09
C LEU A 155 -13.41 26.08 22.46
N SER A 156 -12.12 26.26 22.77
CA SER A 156 -11.53 25.80 24.02
C SER A 156 -12.07 26.59 25.21
N PRO A 157 -12.51 25.92 26.29
CA PRO A 157 -12.79 26.57 27.56
C PRO A 157 -11.50 26.95 28.30
N VAL A 158 -10.39 26.26 28.01
CA VAL A 158 -9.05 26.57 28.53
C VAL A 158 -8.45 27.71 27.73
N VAL A 159 -8.03 28.78 28.42
CA VAL A 159 -7.46 29.99 27.83
C VAL A 159 -6.00 30.10 28.22
N HIS A 160 -5.11 30.13 27.22
CA HIS A 160 -3.71 30.49 27.39
C HIS A 160 -3.41 31.77 26.61
N GLY A 161 -2.99 32.84 27.30
CA GLY A 161 -2.78 34.15 26.70
C GLY A 161 -4.08 34.88 26.33
N HIS A 162 -4.02 35.77 25.33
CA HIS A 162 -5.12 36.69 24.99
C HIS A 162 -6.06 36.19 23.87
N ASP A 163 -5.59 35.29 23.01
CA ASP A 163 -6.34 34.84 21.84
C ASP A 163 -7.19 33.59 22.15
N PRO A 164 -8.35 33.41 21.50
CA PRO A 164 -9.15 32.19 21.63
C PRO A 164 -8.46 30.97 21.00
N TRP A 165 -8.54 29.83 21.69
CA TRP A 165 -8.02 28.55 21.22
C TRP A 165 -9.16 27.63 20.77
N LEU A 166 -8.86 26.72 19.84
CA LEU A 166 -9.76 25.67 19.39
C LEU A 166 -9.29 24.33 19.93
N GLU A 167 -10.21 23.52 20.44
CA GLU A 167 -9.93 22.12 20.78
C GLU A 167 -9.97 21.27 19.51
N LEU A 168 -9.03 20.33 19.42
CA LEU A 168 -8.97 19.34 18.37
C LEU A 168 -8.81 17.95 18.99
N SER A 169 -9.40 16.95 18.34
CA SER A 169 -9.35 15.56 18.77
C SER A 169 -8.99 14.61 17.64
N LEU A 170 -8.29 13.53 17.97
CA LEU A 170 -8.07 12.37 17.13
C LEU A 170 -8.60 11.13 17.85
N ASP A 171 -9.45 10.37 17.17
CA ASP A 171 -10.00 9.11 17.66
C ASP A 171 -9.01 7.97 17.38
N CYS A 172 -8.37 7.47 18.44
CA CYS A 172 -7.36 6.43 18.31
C CYS A 172 -7.99 5.06 18.05
N GLU A 173 -9.16 4.78 18.59
CA GLU A 173 -9.85 3.51 18.37
C GLU A 173 -10.21 3.37 16.89
N LYS A 174 -10.79 4.43 16.30
CA LYS A 174 -11.05 4.49 14.86
C LYS A 174 -9.77 4.49 14.04
N SER A 175 -8.72 5.17 14.47
CA SER A 175 -7.46 5.24 13.70
C SER A 175 -6.67 3.92 13.68
N ARG A 176 -6.88 3.02 14.66
CA ARG A 176 -6.29 1.67 14.67
C ARG A 176 -6.98 0.69 13.71
N LEU A 177 -8.17 1.04 13.23
CA LEU A 177 -8.89 0.19 12.30
C LEU A 177 -8.28 0.29 10.90
N PRO A 178 -7.96 -0.85 10.26
CA PRO A 178 -7.19 -0.82 9.03
C PRO A 178 -8.02 -0.30 7.84
N PRO A 179 -7.46 0.61 7.03
CA PRO A 179 -8.06 1.02 5.76
C PRO A 179 -8.20 -0.16 4.81
N LEU A 180 -9.34 -0.21 4.11
CA LEU A 180 -9.62 -1.12 3.02
C LEU A 180 -9.82 -0.30 1.74
N ILE A 181 -9.05 -0.58 0.70
CA ILE A 181 -9.14 0.11 -0.58
C ILE A 181 -9.36 -0.94 -1.65
N GLN A 182 -10.42 -0.81 -2.44
CA GLN A 182 -10.63 -1.66 -3.61
C GLN A 182 -10.10 -0.95 -4.85
N VAL A 183 -9.22 -1.63 -5.56
CA VAL A 183 -8.60 -1.15 -6.79
C VAL A 183 -8.89 -2.13 -7.91
N ASP A 184 -9.34 -1.61 -9.03
CA ASP A 184 -9.46 -2.34 -10.29
C ASP A 184 -8.13 -2.22 -11.04
N ALA A 185 -7.36 -3.31 -11.07
CA ALA A 185 -6.06 -3.38 -11.74
C ALA A 185 -6.19 -3.58 -13.25
N PHE A 186 -5.22 -3.05 -14.00
CA PHE A 186 -5.16 -3.12 -15.47
C PHE A 186 -6.30 -2.36 -16.16
N SER A 187 -6.86 -1.35 -15.51
CA SER A 187 -7.91 -0.50 -16.05
C SER A 187 -7.77 0.93 -15.54
N GLY A 188 -8.09 1.90 -16.41
CA GLY A 188 -8.32 3.30 -16.03
C GLY A 188 -9.80 3.63 -15.84
N GLU A 189 -10.70 2.68 -16.09
CA GLU A 189 -12.15 2.83 -15.97
C GLU A 189 -12.68 1.96 -14.81
N PRO A 190 -13.59 2.48 -13.96
CA PRO A 190 -14.19 1.70 -12.88
C PRO A 190 -14.95 0.48 -13.42
N PHE A 191 -14.95 -0.59 -12.63
CA PHE A 191 -15.66 -1.86 -12.89
C PHE A 191 -15.14 -2.64 -14.10
N GLN A 192 -13.96 -2.27 -14.59
CA GLN A 192 -13.19 -3.00 -15.59
C GLN A 192 -11.91 -3.55 -14.95
N GLY A 193 -11.10 -4.29 -15.69
CA GLY A 193 -9.88 -4.89 -15.15
C GLY A 193 -10.15 -6.00 -14.13
N ASN A 194 -9.18 -6.22 -13.23
CA ASN A 194 -9.25 -7.24 -12.18
C ASN A 194 -9.31 -6.59 -10.78
N PRO A 195 -10.45 -6.69 -10.07
CA PRO A 195 -10.61 -6.09 -8.75
C PRO A 195 -9.76 -6.81 -7.69
N ALA A 196 -9.05 -6.03 -6.86
CA ALA A 196 -8.44 -6.52 -5.64
C ALA A 196 -8.73 -5.57 -4.47
N ALA A 197 -8.99 -6.16 -3.31
CA ALA A 197 -9.00 -5.44 -2.05
C ALA A 197 -7.57 -5.29 -1.52
N VAL A 198 -7.23 -4.13 -0.98
CA VAL A 198 -5.94 -3.82 -0.37
C VAL A 198 -6.19 -3.33 1.05
N VAL A 199 -5.68 -4.07 2.02
CA VAL A 199 -5.76 -3.74 3.45
C VAL A 199 -4.41 -3.22 3.92
N LEU A 200 -4.40 -2.00 4.45
CA LEU A 200 -3.20 -1.37 4.99
C LEU A 200 -3.12 -1.69 6.49
N LEU A 201 -2.11 -2.46 6.90
CA LEU A 201 -1.89 -2.84 8.29
C LEU A 201 -0.69 -2.11 8.88
N SER A 202 -0.74 -1.86 10.19
CA SER A 202 0.48 -1.48 10.92
C SER A 202 1.41 -2.68 11.07
N PRO A 203 2.72 -2.48 11.27
CA PRO A 203 3.66 -3.58 11.50
C PRO A 203 3.22 -4.48 12.66
N ALA A 204 2.74 -3.91 13.76
CA ALA A 204 2.26 -4.65 14.91
C ALA A 204 1.06 -5.55 14.54
N ALA A 205 0.06 -5.02 13.83
CA ALA A 205 -1.11 -5.79 13.41
C ALA A 205 -0.76 -6.89 12.40
N TYR A 206 0.15 -6.61 11.46
CA TYR A 206 0.56 -7.54 10.42
C TYR A 206 1.29 -8.77 10.95
N HIS A 207 2.15 -8.59 11.96
CA HIS A 207 2.96 -9.65 12.55
C HIS A 207 2.37 -10.27 13.82
N LYS A 208 1.15 -9.89 14.21
CA LYS A 208 0.49 -10.40 15.41
C LYS A 208 0.14 -11.89 15.28
N ASP A 209 0.21 -12.60 16.41
CA ASP A 209 -0.36 -13.95 16.50
C ASP A 209 -1.85 -13.93 16.16
N GLY A 210 -2.28 -14.83 15.26
CA GLY A 210 -3.66 -14.87 14.76
C GLY A 210 -3.95 -13.98 13.54
N ALA A 211 -2.96 -13.21 13.05
CA ALA A 211 -3.15 -12.33 11.90
C ALA A 211 -3.53 -13.09 10.63
N SER A 212 -2.95 -14.26 10.39
CA SER A 212 -3.25 -15.08 9.20
C SER A 212 -4.72 -15.53 9.17
N GLU A 213 -5.26 -15.95 10.31
CA GLU A 213 -6.66 -16.37 10.46
C GLU A 213 -7.62 -15.19 10.32
N TRP A 214 -7.21 -13.99 10.76
CA TRP A 214 -7.97 -12.77 10.51
C TRP A 214 -7.94 -12.37 9.03
N MET A 215 -6.75 -12.38 8.39
CA MET A 215 -6.57 -12.09 6.96
C MET A 215 -7.38 -13.05 6.08
N GLN A 216 -7.40 -14.34 6.41
CA GLN A 216 -8.20 -15.32 5.67
C GLN A 216 -9.71 -15.04 5.81
N ARG A 217 -10.19 -14.65 7.01
CA ARG A 217 -11.60 -14.29 7.23
C ARG A 217 -12.03 -13.05 6.46
N VAL A 218 -11.18 -12.02 6.42
CA VAL A 218 -11.44 -10.82 5.63
C VAL A 218 -11.43 -11.12 4.13
N ALA A 219 -10.55 -12.00 3.66
CA ALA A 219 -10.54 -12.43 2.26
C ALA A 219 -11.80 -13.22 1.87
N ILE A 220 -12.32 -14.06 2.77
CA ILE A 220 -13.61 -14.75 2.61
C ILE A 220 -14.76 -13.74 2.51
N GLU A 221 -14.82 -12.75 3.41
CA GLU A 221 -15.86 -11.73 3.42
C GLU A 221 -15.85 -10.87 2.15
N ASN A 222 -14.66 -10.44 1.70
CA ASN A 222 -14.51 -9.64 0.48
C ASN A 222 -14.94 -10.43 -0.78
N ASN A 223 -14.70 -11.75 -0.79
CA ASN A 223 -15.04 -12.66 -1.89
C ASN A 223 -14.59 -12.17 -3.29
N LEU A 224 -13.47 -11.46 -3.34
CA LEU A 224 -12.76 -11.09 -4.58
C LEU A 224 -11.78 -12.21 -4.95
N SER A 225 -11.18 -12.12 -6.15
CA SER A 225 -10.11 -13.03 -6.56
C SER A 225 -9.02 -13.06 -5.49
N GLU A 226 -8.55 -11.88 -5.05
CA GLU A 226 -7.57 -11.73 -3.99
C GLU A 226 -7.84 -10.50 -3.11
N THR A 227 -7.54 -10.65 -1.81
CA THR A 227 -7.30 -9.54 -0.89
C THR A 227 -5.81 -9.49 -0.56
N ALA A 228 -5.19 -8.34 -0.79
CA ALA A 228 -3.82 -8.03 -0.45
C ALA A 228 -3.74 -7.39 0.94
N TYR A 229 -2.74 -7.79 1.72
CA TYR A 229 -2.41 -7.19 3.01
C TYR A 229 -0.99 -6.65 2.93
N VAL A 230 -0.81 -5.38 3.24
CA VAL A 230 0.48 -4.70 3.13
C VAL A 230 0.83 -3.99 4.41
N SER A 231 2.10 -4.10 4.81
CA SER A 231 2.65 -3.41 5.98
C SER A 231 4.02 -2.82 5.66
N LEU A 232 4.27 -1.59 6.12
CA LEU A 232 5.56 -0.93 5.97
C LEU A 232 6.63 -1.69 6.78
N ARG A 233 7.83 -1.88 6.20
CA ARG A 233 8.98 -2.39 6.93
C ARG A 233 9.85 -1.23 7.41
N GLU A 234 10.48 -1.41 8.57
CA GLU A 234 11.48 -0.46 9.03
C GLU A 234 12.64 -0.38 8.04
N ARG A 235 13.08 0.85 7.80
CA ARG A 235 14.20 1.11 6.92
C ARG A 235 15.51 0.70 7.59
N THR A 236 16.34 -0.06 6.88
CA THR A 236 17.69 -0.40 7.37
C THR A 236 18.73 0.54 6.75
N ALA A 237 19.93 0.57 7.33
CA ALA A 237 21.06 1.33 6.78
C ALA A 237 21.45 0.87 5.36
N GLN A 238 21.05 -0.34 4.97
CA GLN A 238 21.31 -0.90 3.64
C GLN A 238 20.22 -0.56 2.60
N THR A 239 19.08 -0.01 3.03
CA THR A 239 17.99 0.36 2.11
C THR A 239 18.32 1.67 1.37
N PRO A 240 18.39 1.67 0.03
CA PRO A 240 18.61 2.89 -0.76
C PRO A 240 17.57 3.99 -0.47
N ASN A 241 17.94 5.25 -0.67
CA ASN A 241 17.09 6.41 -0.35
C ASN A 241 15.79 6.46 -1.16
N ASP A 242 15.80 5.93 -2.37
CA ASP A 242 14.67 5.87 -3.29
C ASP A 242 13.86 4.56 -3.16
N VAL A 243 14.22 3.67 -2.24
CA VAL A 243 13.54 2.39 -2.03
C VAL A 243 12.69 2.43 -0.76
N VAL A 244 11.48 1.90 -0.86
CA VAL A 244 10.61 1.64 0.30
C VAL A 244 10.28 0.16 0.37
N GLU A 245 10.50 -0.42 1.55
CA GLU A 245 10.36 -1.84 1.83
C GLU A 245 9.00 -2.10 2.49
N TYR A 246 8.26 -3.08 1.98
CA TYR A 246 6.95 -3.49 2.49
C TYR A 246 6.89 -5.01 2.61
N ASP A 247 6.19 -5.52 3.62
CA ASP A 247 5.70 -6.89 3.63
C ASP A 247 4.37 -6.95 2.88
N LEU A 248 4.18 -7.99 2.05
CA LEU A 248 2.98 -8.18 1.25
C LEU A 248 2.55 -9.65 1.20
N ARG A 249 1.28 -9.89 1.52
CA ARG A 249 0.61 -11.19 1.41
C ARG A 249 -0.69 -11.08 0.62
N TRP A 250 -1.08 -12.16 -0.03
CA TRP A 250 -2.34 -12.24 -0.77
C TRP A 250 -3.12 -13.46 -0.38
N PHE A 251 -4.42 -13.27 -0.20
CA PHE A 251 -5.34 -14.32 0.15
C PHE A 251 -6.47 -14.36 -0.86
N THR A 252 -6.68 -15.53 -1.44
CA THR A 252 -7.97 -15.89 -2.03
C THR A 252 -8.95 -16.22 -0.88
N PRO A 253 -10.26 -16.35 -1.16
CA PRO A 253 -11.21 -16.85 -0.16
C PRO A 253 -10.86 -18.25 0.37
N GLY A 254 -10.06 -19.04 -0.37
CA GLY A 254 -9.70 -20.40 0.03
C GLY A 254 -8.36 -20.53 0.75
N MET A 255 -7.37 -19.72 0.40
CA MET A 255 -6.00 -19.82 0.92
C MET A 255 -5.12 -18.61 0.63
N GLU A 256 -4.01 -18.50 1.37
CA GLU A 256 -2.87 -17.65 1.01
C GLU A 256 -2.17 -18.17 -0.25
N VAL A 257 -1.83 -17.26 -1.17
CA VAL A 257 -1.11 -17.57 -2.41
C VAL A 257 0.30 -16.98 -2.40
N LYS A 258 1.24 -17.67 -3.05
CA LYS A 258 2.66 -17.27 -3.02
C LYS A 258 2.97 -16.05 -3.91
N LEU A 259 2.17 -15.84 -4.94
CA LEU A 259 2.39 -14.80 -5.96
C LEU A 259 1.07 -14.38 -6.59
N CYS A 260 0.80 -13.07 -6.64
CA CYS A 260 -0.37 -12.53 -7.34
C CYS A 260 -0.02 -11.21 -8.04
N GLY A 261 -0.16 -11.16 -9.37
CA GLY A 261 0.21 -9.97 -10.16
C GLY A 261 -0.73 -8.78 -9.95
N HIS A 262 -2.03 -8.95 -10.22
CA HIS A 262 -2.97 -7.82 -10.20
C HIS A 262 -3.12 -7.23 -8.80
N ALA A 263 -3.13 -8.05 -7.74
CA ALA A 263 -3.19 -7.55 -6.38
C ALA A 263 -1.88 -6.86 -5.92
N THR A 264 -0.72 -7.24 -6.49
CA THR A 264 0.53 -6.46 -6.35
C THR A 264 0.39 -5.09 -6.99
N LEU A 265 -0.13 -5.03 -8.22
CA LEU A 265 -0.38 -3.76 -8.92
C LEU A 265 -1.32 -2.87 -8.10
N SER A 266 -2.45 -3.43 -7.66
CA SER A 266 -3.44 -2.74 -6.83
C SER A 266 -2.82 -2.20 -5.54
N THR A 267 -1.94 -2.97 -4.91
CA THR A 267 -1.23 -2.54 -3.69
C THR A 267 -0.31 -1.37 -3.97
N ALA A 268 0.54 -1.45 -5.00
CA ALA A 268 1.44 -0.36 -5.38
C ALA A 268 0.65 0.92 -5.74
N PHE A 269 -0.45 0.77 -6.49
CA PHE A 269 -1.31 1.89 -6.85
C PHE A 269 -1.99 2.52 -5.63
N ALA A 270 -2.52 1.72 -4.70
CA ALA A 270 -3.13 2.20 -3.47
C ALA A 270 -2.14 2.93 -2.55
N LEU A 271 -0.89 2.45 -2.46
CA LEU A 271 0.17 3.13 -1.70
C LEU A 271 0.52 4.48 -2.33
N TYR A 272 0.61 4.55 -3.66
CA TYR A 272 0.85 5.81 -4.38
C TYR A 272 -0.29 6.80 -4.16
N ASP A 273 -1.52 6.37 -4.42
CA ASP A 273 -2.71 7.19 -4.34
C ASP A 273 -2.95 7.73 -2.92
N THR A 274 -2.69 6.92 -1.89
CA THR A 274 -2.82 7.37 -0.49
C THR A 274 -1.66 8.25 -0.02
N GLY A 275 -0.72 8.59 -0.91
CA GLY A 275 0.45 9.43 -0.61
C GLY A 275 1.47 8.77 0.31
N ARG A 276 1.43 7.44 0.47
CA ARG A 276 2.43 6.68 1.23
C ARG A 276 3.74 6.54 0.48
N VAL A 277 3.68 6.54 -0.85
CA VAL A 277 4.84 6.55 -1.74
C VAL A 277 4.65 7.53 -2.89
N THR A 278 5.74 7.94 -3.53
CA THR A 278 5.76 8.79 -4.73
C THR A 278 6.19 8.01 -5.96
N THR A 279 5.92 8.55 -7.15
CA THR A 279 6.34 7.93 -8.42
C THR A 279 7.87 7.86 -8.62
N SER A 280 8.63 8.61 -7.82
CA SER A 280 10.10 8.56 -7.83
C SER A 280 10.68 7.43 -6.97
N GLN A 281 9.85 6.72 -6.20
CA GLN A 281 10.28 5.64 -5.33
C GLN A 281 10.10 4.28 -6.00
N THR A 282 11.01 3.37 -5.70
CA THR A 282 10.91 1.94 -6.00
C THR A 282 10.32 1.21 -4.80
N LEU A 283 9.35 0.34 -5.02
CA LEU A 283 8.77 -0.50 -3.98
C LEU A 283 9.38 -1.89 -4.03
N HIS A 284 9.82 -2.36 -2.88
CA HIS A 284 10.22 -3.74 -2.66
C HIS A 284 9.18 -4.42 -1.76
N PHE A 285 8.46 -5.39 -2.32
CA PHE A 285 7.50 -6.20 -1.59
C PHE A 285 8.13 -7.54 -1.20
N HIS A 286 8.25 -7.80 0.10
CA HIS A 286 8.70 -9.07 0.67
C HIS A 286 7.52 -10.02 0.75
N THR A 287 7.62 -11.14 0.04
CA THR A 287 6.50 -12.07 -0.19
C THR A 287 6.99 -13.51 -0.05
N LEU A 288 6.07 -14.48 -0.03
CA LEU A 288 6.44 -15.91 0.01
C LEU A 288 7.20 -16.38 -1.25
N SER A 289 7.12 -15.63 -2.35
CA SER A 289 7.86 -15.90 -3.58
C SER A 289 9.17 -15.10 -3.71
N GLY A 290 9.59 -14.42 -2.64
CA GLY A 290 10.76 -13.53 -2.63
C GLY A 290 10.38 -12.06 -2.80
N VAL A 291 11.36 -11.23 -3.15
CA VAL A 291 11.16 -9.78 -3.30
C VAL A 291 10.60 -9.48 -4.69
N LEU A 292 9.43 -8.83 -4.74
CA LEU A 292 8.86 -8.27 -5.96
C LEU A 292 9.15 -6.78 -6.03
N VAL A 293 9.56 -6.33 -7.22
CA VAL A 293 9.92 -4.92 -7.44
C VAL A 293 8.83 -4.24 -8.25
N CYS A 294 8.30 -3.14 -7.71
CA CYS A 294 7.39 -2.25 -8.43
C CYS A 294 7.97 -0.85 -8.61
N ARG A 295 7.71 -0.27 -9.77
CA ARG A 295 8.08 1.12 -10.12
C ARG A 295 6.88 1.81 -10.73
N PHE A 296 7.01 3.12 -10.94
CA PHE A 296 5.97 3.93 -11.55
C PHE A 296 6.49 4.60 -12.82
N GLU A 297 5.61 4.75 -13.81
CA GLU A 297 5.83 5.53 -15.01
C GLU A 297 4.66 6.49 -15.17
N VAL A 298 4.94 7.76 -15.41
CA VAL A 298 3.92 8.77 -15.67
C VAL A 298 3.86 8.99 -17.17
N GLN A 299 2.72 8.68 -17.78
CA GLN A 299 2.51 8.96 -19.19
C GLN A 299 2.53 10.47 -19.44
N THR A 300 3.35 10.91 -20.40
CA THR A 300 3.57 12.33 -20.68
C THR A 300 2.33 13.05 -21.19
N GLU A 301 1.51 12.38 -22.01
CA GLU A 301 0.34 12.99 -22.66
C GLU A 301 -0.90 13.00 -21.77
N THR A 302 -1.13 11.93 -21.01
CA THR A 302 -2.35 11.73 -20.22
C THR A 302 -2.17 12.06 -18.74
N HIS A 303 -0.91 12.21 -18.28
CA HIS A 303 -0.52 12.27 -16.87
C HIS A 303 -0.99 11.07 -16.02
N LYS A 304 -1.39 9.96 -16.67
CA LYS A 304 -1.77 8.73 -15.99
C LYS A 304 -0.55 8.03 -15.42
N VAL A 305 -0.72 7.42 -14.26
CA VAL A 305 0.32 6.63 -13.58
C VAL A 305 0.15 5.16 -13.93
N LEU A 306 1.20 4.58 -14.51
CA LEU A 306 1.35 3.16 -14.71
C LEU A 306 2.18 2.57 -13.58
N VAL A 307 1.73 1.44 -13.06
CA VAL A 307 2.54 0.59 -12.18
C VAL A 307 3.27 -0.42 -13.05
N LEU A 308 4.58 -0.54 -12.83
CA LEU A 308 5.46 -1.47 -13.51
C LEU A 308 5.85 -2.55 -12.51
N MET A 309 5.60 -3.81 -12.85
CA MET A 309 5.97 -4.96 -12.04
C MET A 309 6.99 -5.81 -12.78
N ASP A 310 8.09 -6.15 -12.10
CA ASP A 310 9.17 -6.91 -12.71
C ASP A 310 9.04 -8.42 -12.41
N PHE A 311 8.73 -9.23 -13.43
CA PHE A 311 8.57 -10.67 -13.32
C PHE A 311 9.53 -11.46 -14.22
N PRO A 312 9.92 -12.69 -13.82
CA PRO A 312 10.61 -13.58 -14.73
C PRO A 312 9.72 -13.96 -15.92
N GLU A 313 10.33 -14.10 -17.10
CA GLU A 313 9.67 -14.71 -18.25
C GLU A 313 9.27 -16.16 -17.93
N GLN A 314 8.15 -16.59 -18.50
CA GLN A 314 7.72 -17.98 -18.45
C GLN A 314 7.86 -18.58 -19.86
N PRO A 315 9.00 -19.24 -20.16
CA PRO A 315 9.18 -19.88 -21.45
C PRO A 315 8.15 -21.00 -21.63
N THR A 316 7.81 -21.24 -22.88
CA THR A 316 6.78 -22.22 -23.24
C THR A 316 7.35 -23.33 -24.10
N GLU A 317 6.92 -24.56 -23.85
CA GLU A 317 7.32 -25.75 -24.59
C GLU A 317 6.10 -26.38 -25.31
N PRO A 318 6.28 -27.21 -26.35
CA PRO A 318 5.17 -27.97 -26.92
C PRO A 318 4.41 -28.74 -25.84
N ALA A 319 3.08 -28.67 -25.84
CA ALA A 319 2.25 -29.22 -24.76
C ALA A 319 2.32 -30.77 -24.60
N GLY A 320 2.97 -31.46 -25.55
CA GLY A 320 3.12 -32.91 -25.59
C GLY A 320 1.89 -33.63 -26.15
N SER A 321 2.00 -34.95 -26.31
CA SER A 321 0.93 -35.80 -26.87
C SER A 321 -0.26 -36.02 -25.94
N THR A 322 -0.14 -35.64 -24.66
CA THR A 322 -1.22 -35.77 -23.66
C THR A 322 -2.32 -34.73 -23.84
N VAL A 323 -2.06 -33.64 -24.58
CA VAL A 323 -3.06 -32.63 -24.92
C VAL A 323 -3.59 -32.91 -26.32
N VAL A 324 -4.78 -33.52 -26.41
CA VAL A 324 -5.42 -33.83 -27.68
C VAL A 324 -6.15 -32.59 -28.22
N THR A 325 -5.69 -32.06 -29.36
CA THR A 325 -6.22 -30.81 -29.95
C THR A 325 -7.73 -30.83 -30.17
N ASN A 326 -8.30 -31.96 -30.63
CA ASN A 326 -9.74 -32.08 -30.86
C ASN A 326 -10.56 -31.98 -29.55
N GLU A 327 -10.05 -32.58 -28.47
CA GLU A 327 -10.71 -32.51 -27.17
C GLU A 327 -10.64 -31.10 -26.60
N LEU A 328 -9.48 -30.44 -26.74
CA LEU A 328 -9.27 -29.06 -26.31
C LEU A 328 -10.16 -28.08 -27.09
N ALA A 329 -10.23 -28.23 -28.42
CA ALA A 329 -11.12 -27.43 -29.26
C ALA A 329 -12.58 -27.59 -28.85
N SER A 330 -13.01 -28.84 -28.60
CA SER A 330 -14.35 -29.12 -28.09
C SER A 330 -14.60 -28.50 -26.71
N ALA A 331 -13.62 -28.53 -25.81
CA ALA A 331 -13.70 -27.89 -24.50
C ALA A 331 -13.73 -26.35 -24.58
N LEU A 332 -13.15 -25.76 -25.63
CA LEU A 332 -13.19 -24.32 -25.91
C LEU A 332 -14.41 -23.89 -26.75
N GLY A 333 -15.20 -24.86 -27.24
CA GLY A 333 -16.38 -24.59 -28.06
C GLY A 333 -16.06 -24.13 -29.50
N ILE A 334 -14.89 -24.49 -30.03
CA ILE A 334 -14.41 -24.10 -31.37
C ILE A 334 -14.07 -25.33 -32.22
N GLN A 335 -13.82 -25.10 -33.52
CA GLN A 335 -13.35 -26.15 -34.43
C GLN A 335 -11.86 -26.42 -34.23
N SER A 336 -11.42 -27.67 -34.40
CA SER A 336 -10.02 -28.05 -34.15
C SER A 336 -9.01 -27.33 -35.03
N ASN A 337 -9.38 -27.01 -36.28
CA ASN A 337 -8.54 -26.26 -37.21
C ASN A 337 -8.38 -24.78 -36.83
N ALA A 338 -9.18 -24.28 -35.89
CA ALA A 338 -9.02 -22.93 -35.35
C ALA A 338 -7.90 -22.85 -34.29
N ILE A 339 -7.45 -23.98 -33.74
CA ILE A 339 -6.27 -24.02 -32.87
C ILE A 339 -5.02 -24.05 -33.76
N VAL A 340 -4.22 -23.00 -33.66
CA VAL A 340 -3.00 -22.83 -34.45
C VAL A 340 -1.80 -23.44 -33.75
N ASP A 341 -1.74 -23.35 -32.41
CA ASP A 341 -0.62 -23.87 -31.62
C ASP A 341 -1.05 -24.12 -30.18
N VAL A 342 -0.41 -25.08 -29.53
CA VAL A 342 -0.65 -25.41 -28.11
C VAL A 342 0.69 -25.61 -27.41
N LYS A 343 0.93 -24.80 -26.40
CA LYS A 343 2.12 -24.83 -25.57
C LYS A 343 1.76 -25.06 -24.11
N ARG A 344 2.76 -25.50 -23.36
CA ARG A 344 2.74 -25.60 -21.90
C ARG A 344 3.74 -24.58 -21.35
N ALA A 345 3.26 -23.70 -20.49
CA ALA A 345 4.07 -22.85 -19.63
C ALA A 345 4.29 -23.54 -18.27
N THR A 346 4.88 -22.87 -17.30
CA THR A 346 5.22 -23.46 -15.98
C THR A 346 4.04 -24.17 -15.32
N THR A 347 2.87 -23.52 -15.29
CA THR A 347 1.68 -24.07 -14.62
C THR A 347 0.43 -24.07 -15.51
N ASP A 348 0.50 -23.49 -16.72
CA ASP A 348 -0.66 -23.23 -17.56
C ASP A 348 -0.50 -23.83 -18.96
N LEU A 349 -1.62 -24.02 -19.67
CA LEU A 349 -1.62 -24.17 -21.12
C LEU A 349 -1.73 -22.80 -21.79
N LEU A 350 -0.95 -22.59 -22.85
CA LEU A 350 -1.09 -21.48 -23.79
C LEU A 350 -1.66 -22.04 -25.09
N VAL A 351 -2.82 -21.54 -25.50
CA VAL A 351 -3.53 -22.00 -26.70
C VAL A 351 -3.66 -20.83 -27.66
N ARG A 352 -2.91 -20.87 -28.77
CA ARG A 352 -3.06 -19.88 -29.83
C ARG A 352 -4.18 -20.31 -30.77
N VAL A 353 -5.19 -19.46 -30.93
CA VAL A 353 -6.30 -19.66 -31.88
C VAL A 353 -6.23 -18.62 -33.00
N THR A 354 -7.00 -18.82 -34.07
CA THR A 354 -7.14 -17.78 -35.09
C THR A 354 -7.91 -16.57 -34.55
N PRO A 355 -7.62 -15.34 -35.04
CA PRO A 355 -8.33 -14.13 -34.61
C PRO A 355 -9.85 -14.22 -34.78
N GLU A 356 -10.32 -14.90 -35.83
CA GLU A 356 -11.76 -15.04 -36.13
C GLU A 356 -12.47 -15.99 -35.16
N ALA A 357 -11.76 -17.01 -34.66
CA ALA A 357 -12.32 -17.98 -33.73
C ALA A 357 -12.36 -17.46 -32.28
N PHE A 358 -11.44 -16.57 -31.91
CA PHE A 358 -11.32 -16.02 -30.56
C PHE A 358 -12.63 -15.45 -29.97
N PRO A 359 -13.40 -14.57 -30.67
CA PRO A 359 -14.66 -14.06 -30.13
C PRO A 359 -15.77 -15.12 -30.03
N THR A 360 -15.60 -16.29 -30.69
CA THR A 360 -16.60 -17.37 -30.71
C THR A 360 -16.43 -18.39 -29.60
N LEU A 361 -15.37 -18.27 -28.78
CA LEU A 361 -15.04 -19.16 -27.67
C LEU A 361 -16.22 -19.33 -26.70
N LYS A 362 -16.63 -20.59 -26.49
CA LYS A 362 -17.67 -21.01 -25.55
C LYS A 362 -17.10 -22.11 -24.63
N PRO A 363 -16.32 -21.73 -23.61
CA PRO A 363 -15.62 -22.68 -22.76
C PRO A 363 -16.60 -23.57 -21.99
N ASP A 364 -16.39 -24.88 -22.08
CA ASP A 364 -16.97 -25.88 -21.19
C ASP A 364 -16.03 -26.05 -19.99
N PHE A 365 -16.33 -25.32 -18.91
CA PHE A 365 -15.49 -25.30 -17.71
C PHE A 365 -15.34 -26.68 -17.05
N VAL A 366 -16.33 -27.57 -17.19
CA VAL A 366 -16.26 -28.94 -16.65
C VAL A 366 -15.23 -29.76 -17.42
N ARG A 367 -15.16 -29.59 -18.74
CA ARG A 367 -14.12 -30.23 -19.56
C ARG A 367 -12.75 -29.61 -19.31
N LEU A 368 -12.66 -28.28 -19.24
CA LEU A 368 -11.41 -27.59 -18.97
C LEU A 368 -10.83 -27.96 -17.60
N ALA A 369 -11.68 -28.25 -16.61
CA ALA A 369 -11.23 -28.69 -15.28
C ALA A 369 -10.52 -30.07 -15.25
N LYS A 370 -10.59 -30.83 -16.34
CA LYS A 370 -9.92 -32.14 -16.47
C LYS A 370 -8.44 -32.02 -16.83
N TYR A 371 -7.98 -30.88 -17.36
CA TYR A 371 -6.57 -30.67 -17.66
C TYR A 371 -5.79 -30.44 -16.37
N ASP A 372 -4.71 -31.19 -16.17
CA ASP A 372 -3.85 -31.02 -14.99
C ASP A 372 -2.88 -29.83 -15.17
N VAL A 373 -3.46 -28.65 -15.09
CA VAL A 373 -2.83 -27.33 -15.12
C VAL A 373 -3.58 -26.39 -14.17
N ARG A 374 -2.96 -25.28 -13.80
CA ARG A 374 -3.61 -24.19 -13.08
C ARG A 374 -4.68 -23.53 -13.93
N GLY A 375 -4.38 -23.21 -15.19
CA GLY A 375 -5.36 -22.67 -16.13
C GLY A 375 -5.01 -22.86 -17.61
N VAL A 376 -5.96 -22.51 -18.46
CA VAL A 376 -5.86 -22.51 -19.92
C VAL A 376 -5.98 -21.07 -20.40
N GLY A 377 -4.85 -20.50 -20.81
CA GLY A 377 -4.77 -19.19 -21.43
C GLY A 377 -4.94 -19.29 -22.94
N VAL A 378 -6.02 -18.75 -23.47
CA VAL A 378 -6.28 -18.69 -24.92
C VAL A 378 -5.88 -17.32 -25.43
N THR A 379 -5.13 -17.27 -26.53
CA THR A 379 -4.63 -16.01 -27.11
C THR A 379 -4.74 -16.01 -28.63
N ALA A 380 -4.89 -14.82 -29.20
CA ALA A 380 -4.86 -14.58 -30.64
C ALA A 380 -4.23 -13.22 -30.94
N GLU A 381 -3.84 -13.01 -32.18
CA GLU A 381 -3.55 -11.66 -32.68
C GLU A 381 -4.84 -10.82 -32.60
N ALA A 382 -4.71 -9.56 -32.19
CA ALA A 382 -5.84 -8.65 -32.16
C ALA A 382 -6.11 -8.09 -33.57
N LEU A 383 -7.38 -7.82 -33.88
CA LEU A 383 -7.80 -7.26 -35.17
C LEU A 383 -7.80 -5.73 -35.19
N THR A 384 -7.17 -5.08 -34.21
CA THR A 384 -7.17 -3.63 -33.99
C THR A 384 -5.76 -3.09 -33.98
N ASP A 385 -5.55 -1.84 -34.41
CA ASP A 385 -4.20 -1.24 -34.42
C ASP A 385 -3.68 -0.82 -33.03
N THR A 386 -4.54 -0.77 -32.02
CA THR A 386 -4.21 -0.27 -30.67
C THR A 386 -3.70 -1.35 -29.71
N VAL A 387 -3.97 -2.62 -30.02
CA VAL A 387 -3.63 -3.81 -29.23
C VAL A 387 -2.97 -4.80 -30.16
N ASP A 388 -1.89 -5.45 -29.72
CA ASP A 388 -1.18 -6.45 -30.51
C ASP A 388 -1.79 -7.85 -30.35
N ILE A 389 -2.13 -8.22 -29.11
CA ILE A 389 -2.67 -9.54 -28.78
C ILE A 389 -3.88 -9.43 -27.86
N GLN A 390 -4.79 -10.38 -28.01
CA GLN A 390 -5.94 -10.57 -27.13
C GLN A 390 -5.84 -11.90 -26.39
N SER A 391 -6.39 -11.97 -25.19
CA SER A 391 -6.38 -13.17 -24.36
C SER A 391 -7.65 -13.38 -23.53
N ARG A 392 -7.91 -14.63 -23.18
CA ARG A 392 -8.87 -15.09 -22.15
C ARG A 392 -8.17 -16.12 -21.28
N PHE A 393 -8.51 -16.19 -19.99
CA PHE A 393 -7.87 -17.14 -19.08
C PHE A 393 -8.90 -17.91 -18.27
N PHE A 394 -8.85 -19.24 -18.36
CA PHE A 394 -9.82 -20.13 -17.72
C PHE A 394 -9.14 -21.02 -16.68
N ALA A 395 -9.54 -20.93 -15.41
CA ALA A 395 -8.92 -21.68 -14.31
C ALA A 395 -9.94 -22.41 -13.41
N PRO A 396 -10.87 -23.21 -13.98
CA PRO A 396 -11.98 -23.80 -13.22
C PRO A 396 -11.53 -24.73 -12.08
N ARG A 397 -10.34 -25.34 -12.16
CA ARG A 397 -9.75 -26.13 -11.05
C ARG A 397 -9.40 -25.27 -9.83
N GLY A 398 -9.05 -24.01 -10.06
CA GLY A 398 -8.77 -23.02 -9.04
C GLY A 398 -10.02 -22.33 -8.50
N GLY A 399 -11.23 -22.76 -8.89
CA GLY A 399 -12.50 -22.14 -8.47
C GLY A 399 -12.89 -20.90 -9.27
N VAL A 400 -12.08 -20.47 -10.24
CA VAL A 400 -12.33 -19.31 -11.09
C VAL A 400 -12.53 -19.78 -12.53
N ASN A 401 -13.79 -19.85 -12.97
CA ASN A 401 -14.10 -20.29 -14.33
C ASN A 401 -13.39 -19.43 -15.39
N GLU A 402 -13.41 -18.11 -15.21
CA GLU A 402 -12.73 -17.15 -16.08
C GLU A 402 -12.21 -15.96 -15.27
N ASP A 403 -10.90 -15.70 -15.36
CA ASP A 403 -10.24 -14.59 -14.67
C ASP A 403 -10.28 -13.32 -15.53
N PRO A 404 -10.62 -12.13 -14.99
CA PRO A 404 -10.73 -10.91 -15.77
C PRO A 404 -9.45 -10.49 -16.47
N VAL A 405 -8.34 -10.46 -15.72
CA VAL A 405 -7.01 -10.07 -16.22
C VAL A 405 -5.93 -10.81 -15.44
N THR A 406 -5.20 -11.69 -16.13
CA THR A 406 -4.23 -12.60 -15.52
C THR A 406 -2.81 -12.17 -15.83
N GLY A 407 -2.22 -11.32 -14.99
CA GLY A 407 -0.84 -10.85 -15.18
C GLY A 407 0.17 -12.00 -15.38
N SER A 408 0.12 -13.03 -14.54
CA SER A 408 1.09 -14.13 -14.62
C SER A 408 1.06 -14.89 -15.96
N ALA A 409 -0.10 -15.01 -16.60
CA ALA A 409 -0.22 -15.66 -17.92
C ALA A 409 0.49 -14.82 -19.01
N HIS A 410 0.52 -13.50 -18.85
CA HIS A 410 1.20 -12.60 -19.78
C HIS A 410 2.72 -12.68 -19.70
N CYS A 411 3.29 -13.20 -18.60
CA CYS A 411 4.70 -13.56 -18.55
C CYS A 411 5.07 -14.71 -19.51
N ALA A 412 4.08 -15.50 -19.95
CA ALA A 412 4.23 -16.51 -21.00
C ALA A 412 3.81 -15.98 -22.38
N PHE A 413 2.71 -15.22 -22.47
CA PHE A 413 2.27 -14.65 -23.75
C PHE A 413 3.29 -13.69 -24.36
N GLY A 414 3.94 -12.85 -23.55
CA GLY A 414 4.97 -11.91 -23.99
C GLY A 414 6.08 -12.58 -24.80
N PRO A 415 6.90 -13.46 -24.19
CA PRO A 415 8.00 -14.13 -24.89
C PRO A 415 7.52 -15.06 -26.01
N TYR A 416 6.31 -15.63 -25.92
CA TYR A 416 5.72 -16.43 -27.00
C TYR A 416 5.44 -15.57 -28.25
N TRP A 417 4.83 -14.40 -28.09
CA TRP A 417 4.40 -13.56 -29.21
C TRP A 417 5.50 -12.66 -29.79
N ALA A 418 6.45 -12.21 -28.97
CA ALA A 418 7.46 -11.25 -29.41
C ALA A 418 8.24 -11.64 -30.66
N PRO A 419 8.74 -12.88 -30.83
CA PRO A 419 9.44 -13.29 -32.04
C PRO A 419 8.54 -13.23 -33.29
N MET A 420 7.25 -13.55 -33.13
CA MET A 420 6.28 -13.54 -34.23
C MET A 420 5.92 -12.11 -34.65
N LEU A 421 5.72 -11.22 -33.66
CA LEU A 421 5.40 -9.81 -33.89
C LEU A 421 6.63 -8.95 -34.24
N LYS A 422 7.85 -9.47 -33.97
CA LYS A 422 9.12 -8.73 -34.05
C LYS A 422 9.11 -7.46 -33.20
N LYS A 423 8.56 -7.58 -31.98
CA LYS A 423 8.43 -6.48 -30.99
C LYS A 423 9.04 -6.87 -29.65
N THR A 424 9.60 -5.89 -28.94
CA THR A 424 10.03 -6.02 -27.53
C THR A 424 9.01 -5.44 -26.55
N THR A 425 8.07 -4.64 -27.05
CA THR A 425 6.92 -4.13 -26.28
C THR A 425 5.65 -4.66 -26.94
N ILE A 426 4.81 -5.34 -26.16
CA ILE A 426 3.55 -5.93 -26.63
C ILE A 426 2.41 -5.30 -25.84
N LYS A 427 1.43 -4.73 -26.54
CA LYS A 427 0.18 -4.27 -25.96
C LYS A 427 -0.83 -5.42 -25.98
N ALA A 428 -1.25 -5.86 -24.81
CA ALA A 428 -2.18 -6.96 -24.65
C ALA A 428 -3.50 -6.47 -24.05
N GLN A 429 -4.59 -7.12 -24.47
CA GLN A 429 -5.89 -6.99 -23.82
C GLN A 429 -6.36 -8.37 -23.35
N GLN A 430 -6.73 -8.48 -22.08
CA GLN A 430 -7.50 -9.64 -21.60
C GLN A 430 -8.95 -9.21 -21.38
N PHE A 431 -9.88 -10.02 -21.85
CA PHE A 431 -11.29 -9.69 -21.79
C PHE A 431 -12.13 -10.91 -21.39
N THR A 432 -13.20 -10.65 -20.68
CA THR A 432 -14.31 -11.57 -20.38
C THR A 432 -15.59 -10.87 -20.83
N PRO A 433 -16.72 -11.57 -21.04
CA PRO A 433 -17.97 -10.93 -21.47
C PRO A 433 -18.46 -9.75 -20.59
N ILE A 434 -17.96 -9.63 -19.35
CA ILE A 434 -18.44 -8.65 -18.36
C ILE A 434 -17.37 -7.57 -18.07
N ARG A 435 -16.08 -7.93 -18.10
CA ARG A 435 -14.96 -7.03 -17.77
C ARG A 435 -13.71 -7.36 -18.59
N GLY A 436 -12.83 -6.40 -18.80
CA GLY A 436 -11.50 -6.63 -19.37
C GLY A 436 -10.52 -5.53 -19.00
N GLY A 437 -9.24 -5.75 -19.29
CA GLY A 437 -8.20 -4.78 -18.99
C GLY A 437 -7.04 -4.86 -19.97
N TYR A 438 -6.17 -3.87 -19.88
CA TYR A 438 -5.03 -3.67 -20.76
C TYR A 438 -3.73 -3.84 -19.99
N ILE A 439 -2.80 -4.57 -20.58
CA ILE A 439 -1.47 -4.80 -20.03
C ILE A 439 -0.44 -4.50 -21.11
N THR A 440 0.57 -3.72 -20.78
CA THR A 440 1.75 -3.57 -21.63
C THR A 440 2.85 -4.48 -21.11
N LEU A 441 3.48 -5.23 -22.00
CA LEU A 441 4.56 -6.17 -21.69
C LEU A 441 5.85 -5.65 -22.34
N ASP A 442 6.79 -5.20 -21.52
CA ASP A 442 8.14 -4.88 -21.99
C ASP A 442 9.08 -6.04 -21.71
N LEU A 443 9.61 -6.64 -22.76
CA LEU A 443 10.55 -7.75 -22.69
C LEU A 443 11.98 -7.23 -22.53
N VAL A 444 12.63 -7.67 -21.46
CA VAL A 444 14.00 -7.29 -21.14
C VAL A 444 14.95 -8.27 -21.83
N VAL A 445 15.44 -7.87 -23.00
CA VAL A 445 16.29 -8.71 -23.87
C VAL A 445 17.67 -9.01 -23.26
N ALA A 446 18.14 -8.19 -22.32
CA ALA A 446 19.43 -8.38 -21.64
C ALA A 446 19.26 -9.16 -20.33
N GLY A 447 20.00 -10.27 -20.16
CA GLY A 447 20.03 -11.04 -18.91
C GLY A 447 19.10 -12.26 -18.91
N PRO A 448 18.60 -12.70 -17.74
CA PRO A 448 17.98 -14.02 -17.55
C PRO A 448 16.52 -14.16 -18.06
N GLY A 449 16.05 -13.29 -18.98
CA GLY A 449 14.68 -13.28 -19.50
C GLY A 449 13.66 -12.75 -18.49
N ARG A 450 13.21 -11.50 -18.66
CA ARG A 450 12.26 -10.84 -17.74
C ARG A 450 11.20 -10.05 -18.52
N VAL A 451 9.99 -10.03 -17.98
CA VAL A 451 8.88 -9.22 -18.50
C VAL A 451 8.50 -8.17 -17.47
N LEU A 452 8.55 -6.90 -17.87
CA LEU A 452 7.95 -5.82 -17.09
C LEU A 452 6.49 -5.69 -17.50
N LEU A 453 5.59 -5.99 -16.57
CA LEU A 453 4.16 -5.81 -16.75
C LEU A 453 3.78 -4.41 -16.32
N LYS A 454 3.19 -3.63 -17.24
CA LYS A 454 2.66 -2.29 -16.94
C LYS A 454 1.15 -2.28 -17.01
N GLY A 455 0.53 -1.64 -16.02
CA GLY A 455 -0.90 -1.44 -16.00
C GLY A 455 -1.30 -0.18 -15.25
N GLU A 456 -2.47 0.34 -15.60
CA GLU A 456 -3.18 1.34 -14.82
C GLU A 456 -3.88 0.67 -13.62
N GLY A 457 -4.24 1.47 -12.63
CA GLY A 457 -5.18 1.10 -11.58
C GLY A 457 -6.17 2.22 -11.36
N ILE A 458 -7.36 1.88 -10.85
CA ILE A 458 -8.36 2.87 -10.43
C ILE A 458 -9.02 2.44 -9.13
N ILE A 459 -9.19 3.39 -8.21
CA ILE A 459 -9.89 3.14 -6.95
C ILE A 459 -11.39 3.19 -7.18
N VAL A 460 -12.09 2.12 -6.77
CA VAL A 460 -13.55 2.03 -6.85
C VAL A 460 -14.21 2.16 -5.49
N LEU A 461 -13.51 1.83 -4.41
CA LEU A 461 -14.03 1.92 -3.05
C LEU A 461 -12.92 2.25 -2.05
N ARG A 462 -13.25 3.12 -1.10
CA ARG A 462 -12.47 3.33 0.13
C ARG A 462 -13.35 3.06 1.33
N GLY A 463 -12.82 2.31 2.27
CA GLY A 463 -13.49 1.99 3.52
C GLY A 463 -12.49 1.73 4.63
N GLN A 464 -13.03 1.29 5.75
CA GLN A 464 -12.28 0.92 6.94
C GLN A 464 -12.93 -0.32 7.53
N LEU A 465 -12.13 -1.31 7.91
CA LEU A 465 -12.64 -2.52 8.54
C LEU A 465 -13.08 -2.21 9.98
N SER A 466 -14.09 -2.91 10.48
CA SER A 466 -14.57 -2.78 11.86
C SER A 466 -13.75 -3.60 12.87
N SER A 467 -12.72 -4.30 12.41
CA SER A 467 -11.81 -5.10 13.24
C SER A 467 -10.38 -5.03 12.70
N SER A 468 -9.42 -5.45 13.51
CA SER A 468 -7.99 -5.58 13.22
C SER A 468 -7.49 -6.89 13.85
N PRO A 469 -6.41 -7.52 13.33
CA PRO A 469 -5.80 -8.70 13.94
C PRO A 469 -5.62 -8.64 15.45
#